data_AF-A0A932U3N4-F1
#
_entry.id   AF-A0A932U3N4-F1
#
_cell.length_a   1.000
_cell.length_b   1.000
_cell.length_c   1.000
_cell.angle_alpha   90.00
_cell.angle_beta   90.00
_cell.angle_gamma   90.00
#
_symmetry.space_group_name_H-M   'P 1'
#
loop_
_entity.id
_entity.type
_entity.pdbx_description
1 polymer ?
#
loop_
_entity_poly.entity_id
_entity_poly.type
_entity_poly.pdbx_seq_one_letter_code
_entity_poly.pdbx_strand_id
1 'polypeptide(L)' 'MAENPPVDSEQWLHVYEQMYKIRAFETATNELYLSAKMPGLAHLYIGEEAVAVGVC' A
#
# COMPACT_ATOMS: atom_id res chain seq x y z
N MET A 1 8.49 -13.18 -24.50
CA MET A 1 8.55 -12.56 -23.16
C MET A 1 8.90 -11.10 -23.40
N ALA A 2 8.05 -10.15 -22.99
CA ALA A 2 8.28 -8.74 -23.28
C ALA A 2 9.51 -8.25 -22.50
N GLU A 3 10.40 -7.51 -23.16
CA GLU A 3 11.44 -6.74 -22.49
C GLU A 3 10.77 -5.62 -21.70
N ASN A 4 11.05 -5.54 -20.40
CA ASN A 4 10.54 -4.46 -19.56
C ASN A 4 11.48 -3.26 -19.70
N PRO A 5 10.98 -2.04 -19.94
CA PRO A 5 11.84 -0.87 -20.02
C PRO A 5 12.63 -0.68 -18.71
N PRO A 6 13.84 -0.11 -18.77
CA PRO A 6 14.62 0.16 -17.58
C PRO A 6 13.88 1.17 -16.69
N VAL A 7 13.55 0.74 -15.47
CA VAL A 7 12.98 1.58 -14.41
C VAL A 7 14.13 2.21 -13.65
N ASP A 8 14.13 3.55 -13.53
CA ASP A 8 15.17 4.26 -12.80
C ASP A 8 14.99 4.16 -11.27
N SER A 9 16.02 4.58 -10.52
CA SER A 9 15.98 4.51 -9.05
C SER A 9 14.91 5.38 -8.43
N GLU A 10 14.58 6.53 -9.03
CA GLU A 10 13.57 7.44 -8.50
C GLU A 10 12.18 6.82 -8.63
N GLN A 11 11.89 6.15 -9.74
CA GLN A 11 10.67 5.39 -9.95
C GLN A 11 10.53 4.25 -8.92
N TRP A 12 11.60 3.50 -8.66
CA TRP A 12 11.55 2.45 -7.62
C TRP A 12 11.32 3.00 -6.21
N LEU A 13 11.98 4.11 -5.87
CA LEU A 13 11.77 4.78 -4.59
C LEU A 13 10.34 5.29 -4.46
N HIS A 14 9.78 5.84 -5.54
CA HIS A 14 8.40 6.29 -5.57
C HIS A 14 7.41 5.13 -5.33
N VAL A 15 7.58 4.01 -6.04
CA VAL A 15 6.74 2.81 -5.87
C VAL A 15 6.82 2.28 -4.45
N TYR A 16 8.02 2.19 -3.88
CA TYR A 16 8.21 1.78 -2.49
C TYR A 16 7.51 2.75 -1.51
N GLU A 17 7.65 4.05 -1.72
CA GLU A 17 7.02 5.08 -0.89
C GLU A 17 5.49 4.93 -0.90
N GLN A 18 4.89 4.68 -2.06
CA GLN A 18 3.44 4.48 -2.16
C GLN A 18 2.98 3.21 -1.42
N MET A 19 3.67 2.08 -1.61
CA MET A 19 3.33 0.84 -0.89
C MET A 19 3.46 1.03 0.63
N TYR A 20 4.52 1.72 1.07
CA TYR A 20 4.73 2.00 2.49
C TYR A 20 3.62 2.89 3.07
N LYS A 21 3.16 3.91 2.33
CA LYS A 21 2.04 4.76 2.74
C LYS A 21 0.75 3.96 2.94
N ILE A 22 0.43 3.06 2.01
CA ILE A 22 -0.73 2.17 2.13
C ILE A 22 -0.60 1.32 3.40
N ARG A 23 0.53 0.63 3.57
CA ARG A 23 0.79 -0.19 4.76
C ARG A 23 0.63 0.59 6.06
N ALA A 24 1.22 1.78 6.15
CA ALA A 24 1.18 2.62 7.34
C ALA A 24 -0.25 3.07 7.66
N PHE A 25 -0.99 3.53 6.65
CA PHE A 25 -2.38 3.95 6.80
C PHE A 25 -3.27 2.80 7.30
N GLU A 26 -3.14 1.62 6.70
CA GLU A 26 -3.98 0.47 7.05
C GLU A 26 -3.63 -0.13 8.40
N THR A 27 -2.34 -0.14 8.77
CA THR A 27 -1.92 -0.57 10.10
C THR A 27 -2.52 0.34 11.18
N ALA A 28 -2.45 1.67 10.98
CA ALA A 28 -3.08 2.62 11.90
C ALA A 28 -4.61 2.49 11.93
N THR A 29 -5.23 2.25 10.77
CA THR A 29 -6.67 1.97 10.67
C THR A 29 -7.04 0.73 11.47
N ASN A 30 -6.25 -0.34 11.39
CA ASN A 30 -6.46 -1.57 12.14
C ASN A 30 -6.34 -1.34 13.66
N GLU A 31 -5.37 -0.55 14.12
CA GLU A 31 -5.25 -0.17 15.54
C GLU A 31 -6.49 0.61 16.05
N LEU A 32 -6.99 1.55 15.25
CA LEU A 32 -8.21 2.30 15.58
C LEU A 32 -9.46 1.42 15.59
N TYR A 33 -9.53 0.45 14.68
CA TYR A 33 -10.60 -0.53 14.62
C TYR A 33 -10.59 -1.44 15.86
N LEU A 34 -9.43 -2.04 16.17
CA LEU A 34 -9.27 -2.92 17.32
C LEU A 34 -9.47 -2.21 18.67
N SER A 35 -9.17 -0.91 18.73
CA SER A 35 -9.43 -0.08 19.91
C SER A 35 -10.86 0.47 19.99
N ALA A 36 -11.75 0.06 19.09
CA ALA A 36 -13.14 0.51 18.99
C ALA A 36 -13.31 2.04 18.84
N LYS A 37 -12.27 2.73 18.33
CA LYS A 37 -12.27 4.18 18.09
C LYS A 37 -12.79 4.55 16.70
N MET A 38 -12.78 3.59 15.77
CA MET A 38 -13.33 3.75 14.42
C MET A 38 -14.57 2.84 14.28
N PRO A 39 -15.79 3.39 14.26
CA PRO A 39 -17.00 2.60 14.02
C PRO A 39 -17.14 2.24 12.54
N GLY A 40 -17.76 1.08 12.26
CA GLY A 40 -17.96 0.57 10.90
C GLY A 40 -17.10 -0.66 10.60
N LEU A 41 -16.94 -1.00 9.32
CA LEU A 41 -16.08 -2.10 8.87
C LEU A 41 -14.83 -1.53 8.21
N ALA A 42 -13.66 -2.07 8.57
CA ALA A 42 -12.40 -1.80 7.90
C ALA A 42 -11.98 -3.06 7.11
N HIS A 43 -11.91 -2.93 5.79
CA HIS A 43 -11.34 -3.97 4.92
C HIS A 43 -9.91 -3.55 4.60
N LEU A 44 -8.95 -4.36 5.02
CA LEU A 44 -7.54 -4.05 4.91
C LEU A 44 -6.98 -4.70 3.63
N TYR A 45 -6.13 -3.96 2.93
CA TYR A 45 -5.37 -4.34 1.75
C TYR A 45 -3.91 -4.73 2.08
N ILE A 46 -3.62 -4.96 3.38
CA ILE A 46 -2.29 -5.34 3.88
C ILE A 46 -1.84 -6.62 3.17
N GLY A 47 -0.72 -6.53 2.45
CA GLY A 47 -0.16 -7.63 1.66
C GLY A 47 -0.49 -7.56 0.17
N GLU A 48 -1.40 -6.68 -0.25
CA GLU A 48 -1.79 -6.47 -1.64
C GLU A 48 -1.31 -5.10 -2.18
N GLU A 49 -0.41 -4.40 -1.48
CA GLU A 49 -0.02 -3.04 -1.83
C GLU A 49 0.61 -2.92 -3.24
N ALA A 50 1.35 -3.94 -3.66
CA ALA A 50 1.94 -4.00 -4.99
C ALA A 50 0.88 -4.07 -6.09
N VAL A 51 -0.29 -4.64 -5.81
CA VAL A 51 -1.43 -4.65 -6.75
C VAL A 51 -2.00 -3.24 -6.89
N ALA A 52 -2.20 -2.54 -5.76
CA ALA A 52 -2.73 -1.17 -5.78
C ALA A 52 -1.76 -0.20 -6.48
N VAL A 53 -0.46 -0.27 -6.18
CA VAL A 53 0.54 0.62 -6.77
C VAL A 53 0.87 0.25 -8.21
N GLY A 54 0.91 -1.05 -8.54
CA GLY A 54 1.29 -1.50 -9.89
C GLY A 54 0.23 -1.26 -10.97
N VAL A 55 -1.02 -0.97 -10.59
CA VAL A 55 -2.12 -0.66 -11.53
C VAL A 55 -2.10 0.81 -11.97
N CYS A 56 -1.55 1.72 -11.17
CA CYS A 56 -1.64 3.18 -11.34
C CYS A 56 -0.27 3.79 -11.65
#